data_AF-A0A800CKE0-F1
#
_entry.id   AF-A0A800CKE0-F1
#
_cell.length_a   1.000
_cell.length_b   1.000
_cell.length_c   1.000
_cell.angle_alpha   90.00
_cell.angle_beta   90.00
_cell.angle_gamma   90.00
#
_symmetry.space_group_name_H-M   'P 1'
#
loop_
_entity.id
_entity.type
_entity.pdbx_description
1 polymer ?
#
loop_
_entity_poly.entity_id
_entity_poly.type
_entity_poly.pdbx_seq_one_letter_code
_entity_poly.pdbx_strand_id
1 'polypeptide(L)'
;RNTAVWLPEDDTAAWVEFERIDTWWQNLSPLPTGFGVTHADCNAGNFVWNGRTITIIDFDEPMLTWFAADIARPFLEIYDFPLALRRELLAAFLAGYGTVRPLDEATLASLPWFMRMKDMAVYAWELSEGVSFDAPHLQEYRRGFVRPLPW
;
A
#
# COMPACT_ATOMS: atom_id res chain seq x y z
N ARG A 1 -13.48 0.88 0.79
CA ARG A 1 -14.35 -0.03 1.59
C ARG A 1 -14.03 0.17 3.08
N ASN A 2 -14.96 -0.08 4.00
CA ASN A 2 -14.70 0.10 5.43
C ASN A 2 -13.88 -1.08 5.97
N THR A 3 -12.55 -0.96 5.94
CA THR A 3 -11.57 -1.99 6.33
C THR A 3 -11.83 -2.57 7.72
N ALA A 4 -12.30 -1.75 8.67
CA ALA A 4 -12.54 -2.15 10.06
C ALA A 4 -13.61 -3.23 10.23
N VAL A 5 -14.55 -3.35 9.30
CA VAL A 5 -15.66 -4.35 9.40
C VAL A 5 -15.18 -5.79 9.30
N TRP A 6 -14.00 -6.01 8.73
CA TRP A 6 -13.46 -7.35 8.48
C TRP A 6 -12.34 -7.74 9.44
N LEU A 7 -11.95 -6.85 10.36
CA LEU A 7 -10.93 -7.16 11.36
C LEU A 7 -11.54 -8.03 12.48
N PRO A 8 -10.92 -9.17 12.85
CA PRO A 8 -11.39 -9.98 13.97
C PRO A 8 -11.35 -9.16 15.27
N GLU A 9 -12.38 -9.29 16.10
CA GLU A 9 -12.50 -8.52 17.35
C GLU A 9 -11.32 -8.79 18.32
N ASP A 10 -10.75 -9.99 18.28
CA ASP A 10 -9.65 -10.42 19.12
C ASP A 10 -8.26 -10.17 18.52
N ASP A 11 -8.17 -9.67 17.27
CA ASP A 11 -6.88 -9.36 16.65
C ASP A 11 -6.33 -7.99 17.10
N THR A 12 -5.81 -7.97 18.32
CA THR A 12 -5.26 -6.75 18.94
C THR A 12 -4.17 -6.09 18.08
N ALA A 13 -3.36 -6.87 17.36
CA ALA A 13 -2.29 -6.33 16.52
C ALA A 13 -2.85 -5.52 15.34
N ALA A 14 -3.89 -6.04 14.67
CA ALA A 14 -4.55 -5.34 13.57
C ALA A 14 -5.28 -4.09 14.05
N TRP A 15 -5.99 -4.15 15.18
CA TRP A 15 -6.69 -2.98 15.73
C TRP A 15 -5.76 -1.84 16.13
N VAL A 16 -4.66 -2.15 16.84
CA VAL A 16 -3.65 -1.14 17.20
C VAL A 16 -3.06 -0.48 15.96
N GLU A 17 -2.84 -1.25 14.89
CA GLU A 17 -2.32 -0.71 13.65
C GLU A 17 -3.34 0.11 12.87
N PHE A 18 -4.59 -0.35 12.82
CA PHE A 18 -5.70 0.38 12.23
C PHE A 18 -5.87 1.75 12.89
N GLU A 19 -5.85 1.83 14.22
CA GLU A 19 -5.94 3.10 14.95
C GLU A 19 -4.80 4.06 14.64
N ARG A 20 -3.56 3.54 14.48
CA ARG A 20 -2.40 4.36 14.08
C ARG A 20 -2.57 4.92 12.67
N ILE A 21 -3.02 4.08 11.74
CA ILE A 21 -3.27 4.48 10.35
C ILE A 21 -4.42 5.49 10.29
N ASP A 22 -5.53 5.24 10.99
CA ASP A 22 -6.67 6.16 11.03
C ASP A 22 -6.26 7.50 11.64
N THR A 23 -5.55 7.50 12.78
CA THR A 23 -5.05 8.74 13.39
C THR A 23 -4.17 9.53 12.41
N TRP A 24 -3.26 8.86 11.71
CA TRP A 24 -2.43 9.52 10.69
C TRP A 24 -3.28 10.06 9.53
N TRP A 25 -4.23 9.27 9.04
CA TRP A 25 -5.12 9.62 7.94
C TRP A 25 -5.98 10.84 8.25
N GLN A 26 -6.58 10.91 9.45
CA GLN A 26 -7.39 12.06 9.88
C GLN A 26 -6.59 13.37 9.98
N ASN A 27 -5.26 13.27 10.17
CA ASN A 27 -4.36 14.43 10.20
C ASN A 27 -3.75 14.75 8.83
N LEU A 28 -4.07 13.97 7.79
CA LEU A 28 -3.52 14.16 6.46
C LEU A 28 -4.34 15.21 5.69
N SER A 29 -3.75 16.38 5.46
CA SER A 29 -4.35 17.40 4.61
C SER A 29 -4.09 17.09 3.13
N PRO A 30 -5.12 17.13 2.26
CA PRO A 30 -4.90 16.97 0.82
C PRO A 30 -4.07 18.13 0.29
N LEU A 31 -3.02 17.80 -0.47
CA LEU A 31 -2.15 18.79 -1.12
C LEU A 31 -2.51 18.91 -2.61
N PRO A 32 -2.48 20.11 -3.20
CA PRO A 32 -2.88 20.32 -4.60
C PRO A 32 -2.11 19.47 -5.63
N THR A 33 -0.86 19.11 -5.33
CA THR A 33 0.07 18.42 -6.26
C THR A 33 0.12 16.90 -6.07
N GLY A 34 -0.31 16.41 -4.90
CA GLY A 34 -0.16 15.02 -4.47
C GLY A 34 -1.45 14.19 -4.44
N PHE A 35 -2.58 14.75 -4.89
CA PHE A 35 -3.91 14.17 -4.75
C PHE A 35 -4.66 14.13 -6.09
N GLY A 36 -5.39 13.05 -6.36
CA GLY A 36 -6.14 12.88 -7.60
C GLY A 36 -6.73 11.48 -7.76
N VAL A 37 -7.18 11.16 -8.97
CA VAL A 37 -7.68 9.81 -9.27
C VAL A 37 -6.49 8.85 -9.37
N THR A 38 -6.61 7.74 -8.65
CA THR A 38 -5.65 6.65 -8.56
C THR A 38 -6.29 5.35 -9.03
N HIS A 39 -5.48 4.40 -9.46
CA HIS A 39 -5.90 3.04 -9.81
C HIS A 39 -6.38 2.25 -8.58
N ALA A 40 -5.86 2.58 -7.39
CA ALA A 40 -6.12 1.95 -6.09
C ALA A 40 -5.57 0.52 -5.93
N ASP A 41 -5.60 -0.31 -6.98
CA ASP A 41 -5.04 -1.66 -7.00
C ASP A 41 -3.93 -1.84 -8.05
N CYS A 42 -3.02 -0.86 -8.12
CA CYS A 42 -1.86 -0.89 -9.00
C CYS A 42 -0.83 -1.94 -8.52
N ASN A 43 -1.06 -3.22 -8.81
CA ASN A 43 -0.19 -4.33 -8.42
C ASN A 43 0.43 -5.06 -9.62
N ALA A 44 1.41 -5.93 -9.37
CA ALA A 44 2.17 -6.60 -10.44
C ALA A 44 1.31 -7.48 -11.37
N GLY A 45 0.20 -8.03 -10.87
CA GLY A 45 -0.77 -8.78 -11.67
C GLY A 45 -1.51 -7.93 -12.70
N ASN A 46 -1.60 -6.61 -12.45
CA ASN A 46 -2.25 -5.64 -13.33
C ASN A 46 -1.28 -4.97 -14.32
N PHE A 47 -0.04 -5.46 -14.42
CA PHE A 47 0.97 -4.96 -15.36
C PHE A 47 1.19 -5.93 -16.51
N VAL A 48 0.82 -5.51 -17.72
CA VAL A 48 1.10 -6.26 -18.94
C VAL A 48 2.37 -5.71 -19.58
N TRP A 49 3.45 -6.48 -19.51
CA TRP A 49 4.73 -6.14 -20.14
C TRP A 49 4.87 -6.80 -21.51
N ASN A 50 5.10 -6.01 -22.55
CA ASN A 50 5.30 -6.50 -23.92
C ASN A 50 6.77 -6.57 -24.36
N GLY A 51 7.73 -6.40 -23.45
CA GLY A 51 9.16 -6.30 -23.77
C GLY A 51 9.67 -4.88 -24.00
N ARG A 52 8.79 -3.88 -24.09
CA ARG A 52 9.15 -2.46 -24.30
C ARG A 52 8.35 -1.47 -23.46
N THR A 53 7.06 -1.71 -23.28
CA THR A 53 6.14 -0.83 -22.54
C THR A 53 5.30 -1.64 -21.56
N ILE A 54 5.01 -1.03 -20.41
CA ILE A 54 4.04 -1.55 -19.44
C ILE A 54 2.67 -0.98 -19.80
N THR A 55 1.66 -1.83 -19.90
CA THR A 55 0.26 -1.44 -19.95
C THR A 55 -0.39 -1.81 -18.63
N ILE A 56 -1.01 -0.83 -17.96
CA ILE A 56 -1.79 -1.05 -16.74
C ILE A 56 -3.23 -1.38 -17.16
N ILE A 57 -3.83 -2.36 -16.51
CA ILE A 57 -5.20 -2.86 -16.74
C ILE A 57 -5.98 -2.92 -15.41
N ASP A 58 -7.28 -3.21 -15.48
CA ASP A 58 -8.17 -3.42 -14.31
C ASP A 58 -8.47 -2.16 -13.48
N PHE A 59 -9.20 -1.22 -14.09
CA PHE A 59 -9.58 0.07 -13.50
C PHE A 59 -10.97 0.03 -12.84
N ASP A 60 -11.36 -1.08 -12.21
CA ASP A 60 -12.71 -1.25 -11.66
C ASP A 60 -12.88 -0.61 -10.26
N GLU A 61 -11.77 -0.29 -9.58
CA GLU A 61 -11.78 0.29 -8.22
C GLU A 61 -11.08 1.66 -8.06
N PRO A 62 -11.23 2.62 -8.99
CA PRO A 62 -10.48 3.87 -8.93
C PRO A 62 -10.87 4.67 -7.68
N MET A 63 -9.86 5.28 -7.05
CA MET A 63 -10.06 6.09 -5.85
C MET A 63 -9.55 7.51 -6.04
N LEU A 64 -10.31 8.49 -5.55
CA LEU A 64 -9.84 9.87 -5.42
C LEU A 64 -9.04 9.98 -4.10
N THR A 65 -7.71 9.93 -4.18
CA THR A 65 -6.82 9.88 -3.02
C THR A 65 -5.41 10.39 -3.35
N TRP A 66 -4.47 10.31 -2.41
CA TRP A 66 -3.07 10.70 -2.62
C TRP A 66 -2.37 9.72 -3.56
N PHE A 67 -1.54 10.22 -4.49
CA PHE A 67 -0.79 9.37 -5.42
C PHE A 67 0.19 8.43 -4.71
N ALA A 68 0.64 8.77 -3.51
CA ALA A 68 1.43 7.90 -2.65
C ALA A 68 0.73 6.55 -2.38
N ALA A 69 -0.60 6.48 -2.39
CA ALA A 69 -1.34 5.22 -2.25
C ALA A 69 -1.09 4.26 -3.42
N ASP A 70 -1.04 4.77 -4.65
CA ASP A 70 -0.75 3.97 -5.85
C ASP A 70 0.73 3.62 -5.95
N ILE A 71 1.62 4.54 -5.55
CA ILE A 71 3.05 4.27 -5.48
C ILE A 71 3.33 3.15 -4.46
N ALA A 72 2.62 3.11 -3.34
CA ALA A 72 2.82 2.11 -2.29
C ALA A 72 2.38 0.70 -2.71
N ARG A 73 1.28 0.56 -3.47
CA ARG A 73 0.63 -0.73 -3.74
C ARG A 73 1.53 -1.80 -4.39
N PRO A 74 2.35 -1.50 -5.43
CA PRO A 74 3.22 -2.51 -6.05
C PRO A 74 4.29 -3.08 -5.09
N PHE A 75 4.67 -2.33 -4.06
CA PHE A 75 5.76 -2.72 -3.17
C PHE A 75 5.37 -3.82 -2.19
N LEU A 76 4.07 -4.07 -2.03
CA LEU A 76 3.56 -5.22 -1.28
C LEU A 76 3.96 -6.54 -1.94
N GLU A 77 4.11 -6.57 -3.26
CA GLU A 77 4.44 -7.78 -4.02
C GLU A 77 5.89 -8.25 -3.84
N ILE A 78 6.73 -7.41 -3.22
CA ILE A 78 8.16 -7.68 -3.01
C ILE A 78 8.54 -7.69 -1.54
N TYR A 79 7.58 -7.85 -0.62
CA TYR A 79 7.81 -7.76 0.83
C TYR A 79 8.88 -8.73 1.35
N ASP A 80 9.01 -9.89 0.69
CA ASP A 80 9.94 -10.97 1.00
C ASP A 80 11.35 -10.74 0.44
N PHE A 81 11.54 -9.71 -0.39
CA PHE A 81 12.84 -9.39 -0.95
C PHE A 81 13.79 -8.81 0.12
N PRO A 82 15.11 -9.00 -0.04
CA PRO A 82 16.10 -8.37 0.84
C PRO A 82 15.90 -6.86 0.93
N LEU A 83 16.02 -6.28 2.14
CA LEU A 83 15.79 -4.85 2.39
C LEU A 83 16.60 -3.94 1.44
N ALA A 84 17.86 -4.27 1.19
CA ALA A 84 18.71 -3.51 0.28
C ALA A 84 18.13 -3.44 -1.14
N LEU A 85 17.60 -4.56 -1.64
CA LEU A 85 16.96 -4.65 -2.95
C LEU A 85 15.63 -3.90 -2.98
N ARG A 86 14.79 -4.03 -1.95
CA ARG A 86 13.52 -3.25 -1.86
C ARG A 86 13.78 -1.75 -1.92
N ARG A 87 14.82 -1.27 -1.21
CA ARG A 87 15.26 0.13 -1.21
C ARG A 87 15.73 0.61 -2.57
N GLU A 88 16.54 -0.21 -3.24
CA GLU A 88 17.02 0.08 -4.60
C GLU A 88 15.86 0.18 -5.59
N LEU A 89 14.93 -0.77 -5.55
CA LEU A 89 13.74 -0.79 -6.41
C LEU A 89 12.82 0.40 -6.13
N LEU A 90 12.60 0.76 -4.87
CA LEU A 90 11.82 1.94 -4.49
C LEU A 90 12.47 3.21 -5.00
N ALA A 91 13.77 3.38 -4.80
CA ALA A 91 14.50 4.54 -5.30
C ALA A 91 14.42 4.65 -6.83
N ALA A 92 14.60 3.54 -7.55
CA ALA A 92 14.48 3.49 -9.01
C ALA A 92 13.06 3.84 -9.49
N PHE A 93 12.03 3.30 -8.83
CA PHE A 93 10.63 3.61 -9.13
C PHE A 93 10.33 5.10 -8.94
N LEU A 94 10.72 5.67 -7.79
CA LEU A 94 10.48 7.09 -7.48
C LEU A 94 11.23 8.01 -8.44
N ALA A 95 12.46 7.65 -8.83
CA ALA A 95 13.21 8.38 -9.83
C ALA A 95 12.50 8.39 -11.20
N GLY A 96 11.97 7.23 -11.63
CA GLY A 96 11.19 7.11 -12.86
C GLY A 96 9.88 7.90 -12.79
N TYR A 97 9.11 7.75 -11.71
CA TYR A 97 7.86 8.47 -11.48
C TYR A 97 8.08 10.00 -11.51
N GLY A 98 9.15 10.46 -10.88
CA GLY A 98 9.57 11.86 -10.82
C GLY A 98 9.83 12.52 -12.18
N THR A 99 10.09 11.73 -13.23
CA THR A 99 10.31 12.27 -14.59
C THR A 99 9.03 12.80 -15.25
N VAL A 100 7.86 12.31 -14.81
CA VAL A 100 6.55 12.72 -15.33
C VAL A 100 5.81 13.58 -14.31
N ARG A 101 5.85 13.21 -13.03
CA ARG A 101 5.20 13.95 -11.95
C ARG A 101 6.20 14.22 -10.82
N PRO A 102 6.52 15.50 -10.53
CA PRO A 102 7.35 15.85 -9.39
C PRO A 102 6.79 15.29 -8.08
N LEU A 103 7.65 14.66 -7.29
CA LEU A 103 7.32 14.16 -5.96
C LEU A 103 7.74 15.21 -4.93
N ASP A 104 6.75 15.76 -4.22
CA ASP A 104 7.03 16.67 -3.11
C ASP A 104 7.42 15.89 -1.84
N GLU A 105 8.03 16.60 -0.89
CA GLU A 105 8.50 16.03 0.38
C GLU A 105 7.35 15.37 1.16
N ALA A 106 6.14 15.93 1.10
CA ALA A 106 4.98 15.39 1.76
C ALA A 106 4.53 14.03 1.17
N THR A 107 4.59 13.89 -0.16
CA THR A 107 4.34 12.61 -0.85
C THR A 107 5.35 11.57 -0.40
N LEU A 108 6.64 11.91 -0.41
CA LEU A 108 7.70 10.99 0.03
C LEU A 108 7.56 10.61 1.52
N ALA A 109 7.28 11.57 2.39
CA ALA A 109 7.11 11.35 3.83
C ALA A 109 5.86 10.52 4.16
N SER A 110 4.83 10.55 3.30
CA SER A 110 3.61 9.76 3.48
C SER A 110 3.71 8.32 2.96
N LEU A 111 4.66 8.01 2.07
CA LEU A 111 4.79 6.66 1.47
C LEU A 111 4.81 5.52 2.49
N PRO A 112 5.60 5.57 3.59
CA PRO A 112 5.62 4.48 4.56
C PRO A 112 4.24 4.23 5.20
N TRP A 113 3.45 5.30 5.41
CA TRP A 113 2.11 5.18 5.95
C TRP A 113 1.12 4.61 4.93
N PHE A 114 1.24 5.00 3.66
CA PHE A 114 0.44 4.42 2.59
C PHE A 114 0.75 2.94 2.37
N MET A 115 2.00 2.50 2.53
CA MET A 115 2.37 1.08 2.49
C MET A 115 1.68 0.31 3.61
N ARG A 116 1.71 0.82 4.84
CA ARG A 116 1.00 0.22 6.00
C ARG A 116 -0.51 0.17 5.80
N MET A 117 -1.09 1.25 5.26
CA MET A 117 -2.51 1.32 4.92
C MET A 117 -2.89 0.28 3.86
N LYS A 118 -2.05 0.07 2.84
CA LYS A 118 -2.27 -0.95 1.81
C LYS A 118 -2.12 -2.36 2.38
N ASP A 119 -1.14 -2.61 3.25
CA ASP A 119 -1.00 -3.90 3.94
C ASP A 119 -2.27 -4.23 4.75
N MET A 120 -2.76 -3.27 5.53
CA MET A 120 -4.00 -3.41 6.31
C MET A 120 -5.22 -3.65 5.40
N ALA A 121 -5.29 -2.98 4.25
CA ALA A 121 -6.39 -3.16 3.30
C ALA A 121 -6.39 -4.56 2.67
N VAL A 122 -5.22 -5.08 2.28
CA VAL A 122 -5.09 -6.43 1.72
C VAL A 122 -5.42 -7.48 2.79
N TYR A 123 -4.88 -7.32 4.01
CA TYR A 123 -5.19 -8.19 5.14
C TYR A 123 -6.70 -8.30 5.42
N ALA A 124 -7.38 -7.17 5.52
CA ALA A 124 -8.83 -7.14 5.74
C ALA A 124 -9.62 -7.71 4.56
N TRP A 125 -9.14 -7.48 3.32
CA TRP A 125 -9.76 -8.04 2.13
C TRP A 125 -9.65 -9.57 2.10
N GLU A 126 -8.47 -10.14 2.34
CA GLU A 126 -8.28 -11.60 2.38
C GLU A 126 -9.18 -12.27 3.43
N LEU A 127 -9.33 -11.65 4.62
CA LEU A 127 -10.29 -12.11 5.62
C LEU A 127 -11.74 -12.05 5.12
N SER A 128 -12.10 -10.99 4.39
CA SER A 128 -13.44 -10.86 3.79
C SER A 128 -13.72 -11.90 2.70
N GLU A 129 -12.67 -12.39 2.02
CA GLU A 129 -12.74 -13.49 1.04
C GLU A 129 -12.72 -14.88 1.71
N GLY A 130 -12.73 -14.94 3.05
CA GLY A 130 -12.81 -16.19 3.81
C GLY A 130 -11.47 -16.88 4.00
N VAL A 131 -10.34 -16.19 3.78
CA VAL A 131 -9.03 -16.70 4.17
C VAL A 131 -9.01 -16.91 5.69
N SER A 132 -8.58 -18.10 6.11
CA SER A 132 -8.49 -18.45 7.52
C SER A 132 -7.55 -17.49 8.23
N PHE A 133 -7.99 -16.92 9.36
CA PHE A 133 -7.17 -16.07 10.24
C PHE A 133 -5.80 -16.70 10.57
N ASP A 134 -5.74 -18.04 10.72
CA ASP A 134 -4.52 -18.77 11.04
C ASP A 134 -3.59 -19.01 9.83
N ALA A 135 -3.95 -18.51 8.64
CA ALA A 135 -3.14 -18.68 7.44
C ALA A 135 -1.74 -18.06 7.61
N PRO A 136 -0.66 -18.74 7.20
CA PRO A 136 0.71 -18.27 7.45
C PRO A 136 1.00 -16.84 6.96
N HIS A 137 0.48 -16.45 5.79
CA HIS A 137 0.69 -15.11 5.23
C HIS A 137 -0.07 -14.02 6.00
N LEU A 138 -1.27 -14.31 6.51
CA LEU A 138 -1.98 -13.41 7.44
C LEU A 138 -1.18 -13.21 8.74
N GLN A 139 -0.50 -14.25 9.22
CA GLN A 139 0.38 -14.12 10.39
C GLN A 139 1.61 -13.23 10.11
N GLU A 140 2.13 -13.21 8.87
CA GLU A 140 3.20 -12.29 8.49
C GLU A 140 2.71 -10.83 8.43
N TYR A 141 1.52 -10.55 7.90
CA TYR A 141 0.91 -9.22 7.97
C TYR A 141 0.83 -8.71 9.42
N ARG A 142 0.36 -9.55 10.34
CA ARG A 142 0.25 -9.21 11.76
C ARG A 142 1.62 -8.93 12.40
N ARG A 143 2.67 -9.67 12.02
CA ARG A 143 4.04 -9.34 12.45
C ARG A 143 4.49 -7.99 11.91
N GLY A 144 4.13 -7.67 10.67
CA GLY A 144 4.33 -6.36 10.05
C GLY A 144 3.60 -5.23 10.78
N PHE A 145 2.39 -5.46 11.28
CA PHE A 145 1.64 -4.47 12.07
C PHE A 145 2.35 -4.12 13.39
N VAL A 146 2.93 -5.13 14.05
CA VAL A 146 3.70 -4.94 15.29
C VAL A 146 5.09 -4.35 15.01
N ARG A 147 5.72 -4.76 13.91
CA ARG A 147 7.06 -4.34 13.49
C ARG A 147 7.03 -3.96 12.00
N PRO A 148 6.62 -2.72 11.67
CA PRO A 148 6.50 -2.28 10.29
C PRO A 148 7.80 -2.50 9.53
N LEU A 149 7.68 -2.98 8.29
CA LEU A 149 8.84 -3.20 7.44
C LEU A 149 9.60 -1.89 7.26
N PRO A 150 10.92 -1.89 7.41
CA PRO A 150 11.72 -0.74 7.04
C PRO A 150 11.63 -0.56 5.52
N TRP A 151 11.47 0.69 5.11
CA TRP A 151 11.59 1.17 3.74
C TRP A 151 12.73 2.18 3.68
#